data_AF-A0AAU6DYN3-F1
#
_entry.id   AF-A0AAU6DYN3-F1
#
_cell.length_a   1.000
_cell.length_b   1.000
_cell.length_c   1.000
_cell.angle_alpha   90.00
_cell.angle_beta   90.00
_cell.angle_gamma   90.00
#
_symmetry.space_group_name_H-M   'P 1'
#
loop_
_entity.id
_entity.type
_entity.pdbx_description
1 polymer ?
#
loop_
_entity_poly.entity_id
_entity_poly.type
_entity_poly.pdbx_seq_one_letter_code
_entity_poly.pdbx_strand_id
1 'polypeptide(L)'
;MTLGVVRDLREHRAPNSEEDLAAFEIDVLAGFVLARASAGLTDSTIRNDANHLELIRDWFGRPLWEMQPEDADVYFGKVLRDAKPSTRTGRAAALTVFFRFLELRHKVELHNLTGRVVECPLDGVNRPRLSVDPQLRVPPTAEEIEQLFAGWREELLSCRKFCRACGREAPTWSRSTSSTSSAPC
;
A
#
# COMPACT_ATOMS: atom_id res chain seq x y z
N MET A 1 26.46 5.79 1.17
CA MET A 1 25.00 5.88 1.35
C MET A 1 24.34 4.94 0.37
N THR A 2 23.91 3.77 0.83
CA THR A 2 23.21 2.77 0.02
C THR A 2 21.72 3.12 0.02
N LEU A 3 21.17 3.40 -1.15
CA LEU A 3 19.73 3.56 -1.33
C LEU A 3 19.07 2.20 -1.06
N GLY A 4 18.11 2.15 -0.15
CA GLY A 4 17.27 0.97 0.03
C GLY A 4 16.59 0.65 -1.30
N VAL A 5 16.69 -0.59 -1.77
CA VAL A 5 16.03 -1.02 -2.99
C VAL A 5 14.53 -0.96 -2.75
N VAL A 6 13.86 0.06 -3.29
CA VAL A 6 12.40 0.14 -3.32
C VAL A 6 11.95 -0.84 -4.41
N ARG A 7 11.47 -2.01 -4.00
CA ARG A 7 10.98 -3.07 -4.90
C ARG A 7 9.51 -2.83 -5.22
N ASP A 8 9.03 -3.44 -6.31
CA ASP A 8 7.62 -3.35 -6.67
C ASP A 8 6.77 -3.99 -5.56
N LEU A 9 5.87 -3.19 -4.99
CA LEU A 9 4.99 -3.55 -3.85
C LEU A 9 4.04 -4.73 -4.14
N ARG A 10 4.08 -5.30 -5.36
CA ARG A 10 3.05 -6.19 -5.90
C ARG A 10 3.63 -7.48 -6.47
N GLU A 11 4.95 -7.66 -6.46
CA GLU A 11 5.58 -8.97 -6.72
C GLU A 11 5.13 -9.96 -5.63
N HIS A 12 4.42 -11.03 -6.01
CA HIS A 12 4.00 -12.08 -5.08
C HIS A 12 5.24 -12.75 -4.47
N ARG A 13 5.50 -12.46 -3.21
CA ARG A 13 6.59 -13.05 -2.43
C ARG A 13 6.07 -14.27 -1.68
N ALA A 14 6.82 -15.36 -1.67
CA ALA A 14 6.81 -16.28 -0.53
C ALA A 14 7.97 -15.82 0.39
N PRO A 15 7.73 -15.31 1.60
CA PRO A 15 8.80 -14.89 2.49
C PRO A 15 9.56 -16.15 2.91
N ASN A 16 10.85 -16.19 2.58
CA ASN A 16 11.71 -17.34 2.89
C ASN A 16 12.53 -17.08 4.17
N SER A 17 12.41 -15.88 4.78
CA SER A 17 13.17 -15.44 5.96
C SER A 17 12.42 -14.37 6.79
N GLU A 18 12.87 -14.13 8.03
CA GLU A 18 12.37 -13.06 8.91
C GLU A 18 12.67 -11.65 8.35
N GLU A 19 13.79 -11.49 7.65
CA GLU A 19 14.16 -10.26 6.96
C GLU A 19 13.20 -9.93 5.81
N ASP A 20 12.71 -10.95 5.09
CA ASP A 20 11.68 -10.76 4.06
C ASP A 20 10.35 -10.27 4.64
N LEU A 21 9.98 -10.73 5.84
CA LEU A 21 8.77 -10.27 6.54
C LEU A 21 8.91 -8.82 7.01
N ALA A 22 10.08 -8.43 7.51
CA ALA A 22 10.35 -7.06 7.89
C ALA A 22 10.34 -6.11 6.68
N ALA A 23 10.92 -6.52 5.55
CA ALA A 23 10.83 -5.77 4.30
C ALA A 23 9.38 -5.63 3.82
N PHE A 24 8.61 -6.72 3.91
CA PHE A 24 7.19 -6.71 3.56
C PHE A 24 6.37 -5.77 4.45
N GLU A 25 6.70 -5.66 5.75
CA GLU A 25 6.05 -4.71 6.65
C GLU A 25 6.24 -3.27 6.21
N ILE A 26 7.47 -2.92 5.81
CA ILE A 26 7.80 -1.59 5.28
C ILE A 26 7.01 -1.33 3.99
N ASP A 27 6.99 -2.30 3.08
CA ASP A 27 6.29 -2.20 1.80
C ASP A 27 4.77 -2.00 1.99
N VAL A 28 4.15 -2.75 2.90
CA VAL A 28 2.72 -2.63 3.25
C VAL A 28 2.41 -1.26 3.84
N LEU A 29 3.25 -0.74 4.76
CA LEU A 29 3.06 0.58 5.35
C LEU A 29 3.24 1.70 4.30
N ALA A 30 4.22 1.57 3.40
CA ALA A 30 4.39 2.49 2.28
C ALA A 30 3.18 2.46 1.34
N GLY A 31 2.65 1.27 1.04
CA GLY A 31 1.43 1.07 0.26
C GLY A 31 0.20 1.73 0.90
N PHE A 32 0.09 1.65 2.23
CA PHE A 32 -0.97 2.34 2.98
C PHE A 32 -0.90 3.86 2.80
N VAL A 33 0.28 4.45 2.95
CA VAL A 33 0.50 5.90 2.73
C VAL A 33 0.10 6.30 1.30
N LEU A 34 0.50 5.51 0.30
CA LEU A 34 0.13 5.75 -1.10
C LEU A 34 -1.38 5.65 -1.34
N ALA A 35 -2.06 4.69 -0.71
CA ALA A 35 -3.51 4.53 -0.84
C ALA A 35 -4.28 5.72 -0.23
N ARG A 36 -3.79 6.27 0.88
CA ARG A 36 -4.35 7.47 1.52
C ARG A 36 -4.08 8.72 0.70
N ALA A 37 -2.86 8.89 0.18
CA ALA A 37 -2.52 9.99 -0.72
C ALA A 37 -3.38 9.96 -2.00
N SER A 38 -3.56 8.78 -2.60
CA SER A 38 -4.37 8.59 -3.81
C SER A 38 -5.86 8.90 -3.58
N ALA A 39 -6.32 8.80 -2.34
CA ALA A 39 -7.68 9.17 -1.95
C ALA A 39 -7.85 10.66 -1.63
N GLY A 40 -6.78 11.46 -1.76
CA GLY A 40 -6.83 12.92 -1.63
C GLY A 40 -6.80 13.42 -0.18
N LEU A 41 -6.31 12.62 0.78
CA LEU A 41 -6.13 13.09 2.15
C LEU A 41 -4.96 14.07 2.25
N THR A 42 -5.05 14.98 3.22
CA THR A 42 -3.95 15.91 3.53
C THR A 42 -2.78 15.18 4.19
N ASP A 43 -1.56 15.64 3.91
CA ASP A 43 -0.32 15.10 4.48
C ASP A 43 -0.34 15.03 6.01
N SER A 44 -0.98 16.01 6.66
CA SER A 44 -1.14 16.03 8.12
C SER A 44 -1.95 14.86 8.66
N THR A 45 -3.02 14.48 7.96
CA THR A 45 -3.86 13.33 8.33
C THR A 45 -3.11 12.03 8.09
N ILE A 46 -2.46 11.89 6.94
CA ILE A 46 -1.67 10.70 6.60
C ILE A 46 -0.55 10.51 7.62
N ARG A 47 0.16 11.58 7.98
CA ARG A 47 1.19 11.56 9.02
C ARG A 47 0.64 11.17 10.37
N ASN A 48 -0.52 11.70 10.75
CA ASN A 48 -1.14 11.35 12.03
C ASN A 48 -1.55 9.86 12.08
N ASP A 49 -2.09 9.32 10.98
CA ASP A 49 -2.42 7.90 10.85
C ASP A 49 -1.15 7.04 10.99
N ALA A 50 -0.08 7.37 10.25
CA ALA A 50 1.20 6.66 10.31
C ALA A 50 1.80 6.69 11.73
N ASN A 51 1.85 7.87 12.38
CA ASN A 51 2.34 8.01 13.75
C ASN A 51 1.51 7.18 14.74
N HIS A 52 0.19 7.10 14.56
CA HIS A 52 -0.66 6.27 15.41
C HIS A 52 -0.34 4.77 15.22
N LEU A 53 -0.14 4.32 14.00
CA LEU A 53 0.22 2.93 13.70
C LEU A 53 1.60 2.58 14.26
N GLU A 54 2.60 3.46 14.10
CA GLU A 54 3.94 3.29 14.68
C GLU A 54 3.87 3.13 16.21
N LEU A 55 3.14 4.00 16.91
CA LEU A 55 2.99 3.90 18.37
C LEU A 55 2.31 2.60 18.83
N ILE A 56 1.37 2.07 18.03
CA ILE A 56 0.74 0.77 18.31
C ILE A 56 1.77 -0.35 18.06
N ARG A 57 2.53 -0.25 16.96
CA ARG A 57 3.52 -1.24 16.55
C ARG A 57 4.68 -1.36 17.53
N ASP A 58 5.15 -0.22 18.06
CA ASP A 58 6.19 -0.13 19.08
C ASP A 58 5.76 -0.81 20.38
N TRP A 59 4.49 -0.61 20.77
CA TRP A 59 3.94 -1.29 21.94
C TRP A 59 3.74 -2.80 21.70
N PHE A 60 3.23 -3.17 20.52
CA PHE A 60 2.85 -4.56 20.22
C PHE A 60 4.06 -5.46 19.98
N GLY A 61 5.17 -4.91 19.46
CA GLY A 61 6.42 -5.66 19.27
C GLY A 61 6.40 -6.66 18.11
N ARG A 62 5.24 -6.93 17.51
CA ARG A 62 5.06 -7.76 16.30
C ARG A 62 4.34 -7.02 15.18
N PRO A 63 4.38 -7.47 13.91
CA PRO A 63 3.67 -6.81 12.83
C PRO A 63 2.19 -6.65 13.13
N LEU A 64 1.62 -5.49 12.81
CA LEU A 64 0.25 -5.14 13.24
C LEU A 64 -0.81 -6.12 12.73
N TRP A 65 -0.62 -6.75 11.58
CA TRP A 65 -1.54 -7.74 11.04
C TRP A 65 -1.60 -9.05 11.86
N GLU A 66 -0.68 -9.27 12.80
CA GLU A 66 -0.71 -10.43 13.71
C GLU A 66 -1.55 -10.18 14.97
N MET A 67 -1.93 -8.92 15.21
CA MET A 67 -2.67 -8.47 16.39
C MET A 67 -4.02 -9.19 16.49
N GLN A 68 -4.29 -9.78 17.65
CA GLN A 68 -5.56 -10.45 17.95
C GLN A 68 -6.53 -9.54 18.70
N PRO A 69 -7.83 -9.87 18.75
CA PRO A 69 -8.81 -9.11 19.52
C PRO A 69 -8.40 -8.91 20.99
N GLU A 70 -7.80 -9.94 21.62
CA GLU A 70 -7.34 -9.86 23.00
C GLU A 70 -6.21 -8.84 23.19
N ASP A 71 -5.30 -8.74 22.21
CA ASP A 71 -4.23 -7.74 22.21
C ASP A 71 -4.82 -6.32 22.09
N ALA A 72 -5.84 -6.16 21.24
CA ALA A 72 -6.53 -4.89 21.08
C ALA A 72 -7.26 -4.48 22.37
N ASP A 73 -7.93 -5.41 23.03
CA ASP A 73 -8.59 -5.16 24.32
C ASP A 73 -7.58 -4.75 25.40
N VAL A 74 -6.41 -5.39 25.45
CA VAL A 74 -5.35 -4.99 26.38
C VAL A 74 -4.85 -3.57 26.06
N TYR A 75 -4.61 -3.28 24.78
CA TYR A 75 -4.11 -1.98 24.37
C TYR A 75 -5.11 -0.84 24.67
N PHE A 76 -6.35 -0.98 24.23
CA PHE A 76 -7.37 0.06 24.39
C PHE A 76 -7.96 0.11 25.81
N GLY A 77 -8.00 -1.03 26.50
CA GLY A 77 -8.56 -1.14 27.85
C GLY A 77 -7.56 -0.83 28.98
N LYS A 78 -6.26 -1.09 28.79
CA LYS A 78 -5.23 -0.87 29.82
C LYS A 78 -4.25 0.23 29.42
N VAL A 79 -3.60 0.11 28.27
CA VAL A 79 -2.50 1.02 27.86
C VAL A 79 -3.03 2.43 27.57
N LEU A 80 -4.20 2.51 26.94
CA LEU A 80 -4.86 3.78 26.60
C LEU A 80 -5.94 4.20 27.60
N ARG A 81 -5.99 3.59 28.78
CA ARG A 81 -7.05 3.84 29.77
C ARG A 81 -7.11 5.30 30.21
N ASP A 82 -5.96 5.89 30.49
CA ASP A 82 -5.82 7.27 30.98
C ASP A 82 -5.50 8.26 29.85
N ALA A 83 -5.47 7.80 28.61
CA ALA A 83 -5.24 8.66 27.46
C ALA A 83 -6.44 9.58 27.20
N LYS A 84 -6.18 10.73 26.59
CA LYS A 84 -7.25 11.63 26.14
C LYS A 84 -8.21 10.88 25.21
N PRO A 85 -9.53 11.11 25.30
CA PRO A 85 -10.49 10.45 24.41
C PRO A 85 -10.16 10.60 22.92
N SER A 86 -9.68 11.77 22.51
CA SER A 86 -9.26 12.03 21.13
C SER A 86 -8.08 11.15 20.68
N THR A 87 -7.11 10.89 21.55
CA THR A 87 -5.97 10.00 21.27
C THR A 87 -6.44 8.56 21.09
N ARG A 88 -7.36 8.10 21.96
CA ARG A 88 -7.93 6.75 21.86
C ARG A 88 -8.69 6.57 20.54
N THR A 89 -9.56 7.53 20.21
CA THR A 89 -10.31 7.53 18.94
C THR A 89 -9.39 7.61 17.73
N GLY A 90 -8.35 8.46 17.76
CA GLY A 90 -7.38 8.57 16.67
C GLY A 90 -6.62 7.27 16.40
N ARG A 91 -6.13 6.61 17.46
CA ARG A 91 -5.46 5.30 17.34
C ARG A 91 -6.41 4.21 16.82
N ALA A 92 -7.63 4.14 17.34
CA ALA A 92 -8.62 3.16 16.88
C ALA A 92 -9.04 3.41 15.42
N ALA A 93 -9.16 4.67 15.01
CA ALA A 93 -9.46 5.04 13.64
C ALA A 93 -8.32 4.64 12.69
N ALA A 94 -7.08 5.00 13.00
CA ALA A 94 -5.92 4.63 12.19
C ALA A 94 -5.81 3.11 12.02
N LEU A 95 -5.96 2.35 13.12
CA LEU A 95 -5.94 0.88 13.08
C LEU A 95 -7.09 0.32 12.22
N THR A 96 -8.30 0.87 12.35
CA THR A 96 -9.44 0.44 11.53
C THR A 96 -9.19 0.66 10.03
N VAL A 97 -8.69 1.84 9.66
CA VAL A 97 -8.43 2.18 8.24
C VAL A 97 -7.28 1.33 7.68
N PHE A 98 -6.24 1.07 8.50
CA PHE A 98 -5.14 0.19 8.12
C PHE A 98 -5.61 -1.25 7.85
N PHE A 99 -6.38 -1.85 8.76
CA PHE A 99 -6.90 -3.21 8.54
C PHE A 99 -7.87 -3.27 7.36
N ARG A 100 -8.65 -2.21 7.12
CA ARG A 100 -9.47 -2.12 5.90
C ARG A 100 -8.61 -2.11 4.64
N PHE A 101 -7.47 -1.42 4.65
CA PHE A 101 -6.51 -1.46 3.55
C PHE A 101 -5.92 -2.87 3.36
N LEU A 102 -5.53 -3.55 4.44
CA LEU A 102 -5.02 -4.93 4.36
C LEU A 102 -6.08 -5.89 3.78
N GLU A 103 -7.32 -5.82 4.26
CA GLU A 103 -8.43 -6.63 3.76
C GLU A 103 -8.68 -6.42 2.26
N LEU A 104 -8.57 -5.18 1.78
CA LEU A 104 -8.78 -4.83 0.37
C LEU A 104 -7.61 -5.25 -0.52
N ARG A 105 -6.36 -5.13 -0.05
CA ARG A 105 -5.18 -5.21 -0.93
C ARG A 105 -4.23 -6.37 -0.68
N HIS A 106 -4.13 -6.84 0.56
CA HIS A 106 -3.12 -7.81 0.99
C HIS A 106 -3.72 -9.06 1.65
N LYS A 107 -5.05 -9.21 1.68
CA LYS A 107 -5.71 -10.35 2.34
C LYS A 107 -5.24 -11.71 1.82
N VAL A 108 -5.14 -11.85 0.49
CA VAL A 108 -4.69 -13.10 -0.14
C VAL A 108 -3.21 -13.34 0.12
N GLU A 109 -2.40 -12.30 -0.05
CA GLU A 109 -0.95 -12.37 0.16
C GLU A 109 -0.64 -12.75 1.60
N LEU A 110 -1.15 -12.01 2.58
CA LEU A 110 -0.98 -12.29 4.02
C LEU A 110 -1.46 -13.68 4.41
N HIS A 111 -2.56 -14.16 3.82
CA HIS A 111 -3.02 -15.53 4.03
C HIS A 111 -2.02 -16.56 3.49
N ASN A 112 -1.45 -16.33 2.30
CA ASN A 112 -0.43 -17.22 1.75
C ASN A 112 0.87 -17.18 2.57
N LEU A 113 1.23 -16.03 3.15
CA LEU A 113 2.45 -15.88 3.96
C LEU A 113 2.31 -16.50 5.36
N THR A 114 1.18 -16.24 6.01
CA THR A 114 1.01 -16.51 7.45
C THR A 114 0.05 -17.67 7.74
N GLY A 115 -0.70 -18.13 6.73
CA GLY A 115 -1.80 -19.08 6.91
C GLY A 115 -3.02 -18.51 7.63
N ARG A 116 -3.06 -17.19 7.90
CA ARG A 116 -4.13 -16.53 8.65
C ARG A 116 -4.92 -15.57 7.77
N VAL A 117 -6.23 -15.56 7.96
CA VAL A 117 -7.09 -14.56 7.35
C VAL A 117 -6.99 -13.28 8.18
N VAL A 118 -6.56 -12.20 7.55
CA VAL A 118 -6.45 -10.90 8.20
C VAL A 118 -7.83 -10.25 8.29
N GLU A 119 -8.19 -9.87 9.52
CA GLU A 119 -9.41 -9.16 9.88
C GLU A 119 -9.08 -8.11 10.94
N CYS A 120 -9.82 -7.01 10.96
CA CYS A 120 -9.64 -5.98 11.97
C CYS A 120 -9.86 -6.52 13.41
N PRO A 121 -8.89 -6.37 14.33
CA PRO A 121 -8.97 -6.91 15.69
C PRO A 121 -9.86 -6.09 16.62
N LEU A 122 -10.27 -4.89 16.21
CA LEU A 122 -11.18 -4.05 16.99
C LEU A 122 -12.61 -4.61 17.00
N ASP A 123 -13.13 -4.81 18.20
CA ASP A 123 -14.52 -5.15 18.44
C ASP A 123 -15.49 -4.00 18.11
N GLY A 124 -16.79 -4.28 18.11
CA GLY A 124 -17.82 -3.28 17.78
C GLY A 124 -17.88 -2.09 18.76
N VAL A 125 -17.30 -2.21 19.95
CA VAL A 125 -17.28 -1.16 20.98
C VAL A 125 -16.09 -0.22 20.80
N ASN A 126 -14.89 -0.76 20.59
CA ASN A 126 -13.67 0.03 20.41
C ASN A 126 -13.54 0.58 18.99
N ARG A 127 -14.21 -0.03 18.02
CA ARG A 127 -14.20 0.46 16.64
C ARG A 127 -14.95 1.78 16.56
N PRO A 128 -14.28 2.89 16.22
CA PRO A 128 -14.96 4.16 16.03
C PRO A 128 -15.96 3.99 14.89
N ARG A 129 -17.16 4.54 15.08
CA ARG A 129 -18.10 4.71 13.97
C ARG A 129 -17.46 5.72 13.03
N LEU A 130 -16.81 5.22 11.98
CA LEU A 130 -16.31 6.03 10.89
C LEU A 130 -17.48 6.86 10.37
N SER A 131 -17.48 8.16 10.66
CA SER A 131 -18.50 9.09 10.18
C SER A 131 -18.35 9.38 8.68
N VAL A 132 -17.20 9.04 8.13
CA VAL A 132 -16.82 9.20 6.73
C VAL A 132 -16.20 7.89 6.26
N ASP A 133 -16.48 7.52 5.01
CA ASP A 133 -15.81 6.39 4.35
C ASP A 133 -14.28 6.53 4.56
N PRO A 134 -13.55 5.46 4.89
CA PRO A 134 -12.10 5.50 5.13
C PRO A 134 -11.24 6.07 4.00
N GLN A 135 -11.81 6.57 2.89
CA GLN A 135 -11.12 7.22 1.76
C GLN A 135 -9.85 6.45 1.43
N LEU A 136 -10.05 5.20 0.99
CA LEU A 136 -8.99 4.31 0.55
C LEU A 136 -9.11 4.17 -0.97
N ARG A 137 -8.12 4.68 -1.70
CA ARG A 137 -8.04 4.50 -3.14
C ARG A 137 -6.79 3.72 -3.46
N VAL A 138 -6.96 2.50 -3.96
CA VAL A 138 -5.83 1.68 -4.37
C VAL A 138 -5.44 2.08 -5.79
N PRO A 139 -4.19 2.50 -6.04
CA PRO A 139 -3.73 2.75 -7.40
C PRO A 139 -3.72 1.43 -8.21
N PRO A 140 -4.08 1.46 -9.51
CA PRO A 140 -4.07 0.26 -10.36
C PRO A 140 -2.66 -0.35 -10.45
N THR A 141 -2.61 -1.66 -10.70
CA THR A 141 -1.39 -2.44 -10.93
C THR A 141 -0.64 -1.95 -12.17
N ALA A 142 0.67 -2.20 -12.23
CA ALA A 142 1.46 -1.83 -13.42
C ALA A 142 0.93 -2.52 -14.68
N GLU A 143 0.48 -3.77 -14.53
CA GLU A 143 -0.17 -4.54 -15.59
C GLU A 143 -1.51 -3.91 -16.01
N GLU A 144 -2.38 -3.54 -15.07
CA GLU A 144 -3.64 -2.83 -15.40
C GLU A 144 -3.38 -1.48 -16.07
N ILE A 145 -2.34 -0.76 -15.65
CA ILE A 145 -1.91 0.50 -16.27
C ILE A 145 -1.42 0.23 -17.70
N GLU A 146 -0.59 -0.78 -17.91
CA GLU A 146 -0.08 -1.14 -19.23
C GLU A 146 -1.20 -1.61 -20.16
N GLN A 147 -2.12 -2.45 -19.68
CA GLN A 147 -3.31 -2.88 -20.40
C GLN A 147 -4.18 -1.69 -20.80
N LEU A 148 -4.43 -0.75 -19.88
CA LEU A 148 -5.17 0.48 -20.17
C LEU A 148 -4.50 1.31 -21.27
N PHE A 149 -3.20 1.57 -21.16
CA PHE A 149 -2.48 2.37 -22.15
C PHE A 149 -2.27 1.64 -23.48
N ALA A 150 -2.16 0.31 -23.48
CA ALA A 150 -2.10 -0.51 -24.67
C ALA A 150 -3.43 -0.47 -25.43
N GLY A 151 -4.55 -0.75 -24.73
CA GLY A 151 -5.88 -0.67 -25.34
C GLY A 151 -6.21 0.74 -25.83
N TRP A 152 -5.87 1.77 -25.05
CA TRP A 152 -6.07 3.15 -25.48
C TRP A 152 -5.24 3.51 -26.72
N ARG A 153 -4.00 2.99 -26.83
CA ARG A 153 -3.16 3.18 -28.03
C ARG A 153 -3.81 2.55 -29.27
N GLU A 154 -4.41 1.38 -29.13
CA GLU A 154 -5.14 0.70 -30.21
C GLU A 154 -6.39 1.48 -30.63
N GLU A 155 -7.18 1.95 -29.65
CA GLU A 155 -8.37 2.77 -29.93
C GLU A 155 -8.03 4.07 -30.65
N LEU A 156 -6.90 4.71 -30.29
CA LEU A 156 -6.44 5.93 -30.95
C LEU A 156 -6.16 5.76 -32.45
N LEU A 157 -5.77 4.55 -32.90
CA LEU A 157 -5.56 4.26 -34.33
C LEU A 157 -6.87 4.35 -35.14
N SER A 158 -7.99 3.98 -34.52
CA SER A 158 -9.33 4.03 -35.11
C SER A 158 -9.98 5.42 -35.03
N CYS A 159 -9.47 6.30 -34.16
CA CYS A 159 -10.04 7.62 -33.92
C CYS A 159 -9.71 8.60 -35.05
N ARG A 160 -10.72 8.94 -35.86
CA ARG A 160 -10.64 9.84 -37.04
C ARG A 160 -9.95 11.20 -36.78
N LYS A 161 -9.99 11.72 -35.55
CA LYS A 161 -9.39 13.02 -35.18
C LYS A 161 -7.87 12.95 -34.95
N PHE A 162 -7.35 11.78 -34.56
CA PHE A 162 -5.94 11.57 -34.24
C PHE A 162 -5.17 10.87 -35.37
N CYS A 163 -5.90 10.31 -36.34
CA CYS A 163 -5.34 9.71 -37.55
C CYS A 163 -4.95 10.79 -38.59
N ARG A 164 -3.98 11.65 -38.27
CA ARG A 164 -3.35 12.58 -39.24
C ARG A 164 -2.03 12.04 -39.84
N ALA A 165 -1.60 10.84 -39.41
CA ALA A 165 -0.29 10.27 -39.73
C ALA A 165 -0.31 8.92 -40.50
N CYS A 166 -1.47 8.38 -40.89
CA CYS A 166 -1.51 7.18 -41.75
C CYS A 166 -1.15 7.47 -43.23
N GLY A 167 -0.24 8.43 -43.46
CA GLY A 167 0.15 8.88 -44.79
C GLY A 167 1.37 9.81 -44.82
N ARG A 168 2.43 9.50 -44.06
CA ARG A 168 3.87 9.59 -44.44
C ARG A 168 4.73 9.47 -43.17
N GLU A 169 5.45 8.36 -43.10
CA GLU A 169 6.60 8.04 -42.23
C GLU A 169 6.33 7.96 -40.72
N ALA A 170 6.50 6.74 -40.18
CA ALA A 170 6.42 6.46 -38.75
C ALA A 170 7.62 7.08 -38.00
N PRO A 171 7.43 7.71 -36.83
CA PRO A 171 8.54 8.16 -36.02
C PRO A 171 9.22 6.93 -35.40
N THR A 172 10.42 6.63 -35.87
CA THR A 172 11.32 5.65 -35.25
C THR A 172 11.69 6.16 -33.85
N TRP A 173 11.00 5.70 -32.82
CA TRP A 173 11.51 5.76 -31.45
C TRP A 173 12.62 4.72 -31.31
N SER A 174 13.79 5.02 -31.86
CA SER A 174 15.00 4.22 -31.66
C SER A 174 15.46 4.40 -30.22
N ARG A 175 15.23 3.36 -29.42
CA ARG A 175 15.82 3.16 -28.10
C ARG A 175 17.34 3.20 -28.24
N SER A 176 17.98 4.26 -27.76
CA SER A 176 19.45 4.34 -27.65
C SER A 176 19.92 3.43 -26.52
N THR A 177 20.12 2.15 -26.83
CA THR A 177 20.95 1.27 -26.00
C THR A 177 22.40 1.59 -26.25
N SER A 178 23.00 2.38 -25.36
CA SER A 178 24.44 2.56 -25.25
C SER A 178 25.10 1.21 -24.97
N SER A 179 25.68 0.57 -25.98
CA SER A 179 26.59 -0.55 -25.80
C SER A 179 28.01 0.01 -25.76
N THR A 180 28.59 0.02 -24.57
CA THR A 180 30.04 0.22 -24.37
C THR A 180 30.74 -1.04 -24.88
N SER A 181 31.35 -0.97 -26.05
CA SER A 181 32.25 -2.03 -26.54
C SER A 181 33.68 -1.72 -26.09
N SER A 182 34.19 -2.53 -25.16
CA SER A 182 35.61 -2.69 -24.89
C SER A 182 36.33 -3.15 -26.17
N ALA A 183 37.49 -2.55 -26.45
CA ALA A 183 38.41 -2.99 -27.51
C ALA A 183 39.50 -3.92 -26.92
N PRO A 184 39.93 -4.97 -27.64
CA PRO A 184 41.18 -5.64 -27.34
C PRO A 184 42.23 -5.50 -28.47
N CYS A 185 43.44 -5.11 -28.05
CA CYS A 185 44.79 -5.45 -28.53
C CYS A 185 45.71 -4.22 -28.50
#